data_AF-A0A453MCX6-F1
#
_entry.id   AF-A0A453MCX6-F1
#
_cell.length_a   1.000
_cell.length_b   1.000
_cell.length_c   1.000
_cell.angle_alpha   90.00
_cell.angle_beta   90.00
_cell.angle_gamma   90.00
#
_symmetry.space_group_name_H-M   'P 1'
#
loop_
_entity.id
_entity.type
_entity.pdbx_description
1 polymer ?
#
loop_
_entity_poly.entity_id
_entity_poly.type
_entity_poly.pdbx_seq_one_letter_code
_entity_poly.pdbx_strand_id
1 'polypeptide(L)'
;VDCAFHQATPPQKRSLLLELYSTELQLFKDLTEQKSCSLLETISKLGLQKSSVLQYMTTVIQPLLEKGIVEYSIVHTVILEYLTIADKTSASDVIRQLIPHLTQGSSVVDGDELSGVAEVPTKSKAKKKRSSEPLLIRIMQTREGLKIGLACLKHGSAKDRKKIIKSLKGQNMKLALGDYGCLFLACLLSIVDDTKLVTKVVIDELTKQLKELIFDKNGRRPLLQLFHPLCSRYLTPSDLVFLNYNVPSLVSKVNLDSKLDDVADKEHGGSEDTLVASDSKDLIKRQQELLVKSELYEVLIETCIENVGQLLRTNFGKDVLYEVAVGGKNSFLEGVTDRIHVLHNAIACDAARPRTDDGDEHAFDNYHSSRTIRRMILDCPAFAATLWKTALEGKCKLYADGFSSMVVGAYLESPDSMVKDLAKSELQLLIDGGILKPQEHKAEEEKSAMECSSDESSELSDTDTGYHAKKAYKDLKSGKLVARFGTDRFRCPFCPEKKKLDYRYRELVQHVIVMGASKRPWKVRANHRALAKHLETDHTDAPGSSSMPLRQAEALYLSKIKRSQAGARSTCKPGR
;
A
#
# COMPACT_ATOMS: atom_id res chain seq x y z
N VAL A 1 15.89 -2.12 -31.52
CA VAL A 1 16.66 -2.51 -30.32
C VAL A 1 15.78 -2.57 -29.07
N ASP A 2 15.14 -1.47 -28.68
CA ASP A 2 14.36 -1.44 -27.42
C ASP A 2 13.19 -2.46 -27.38
N CYS A 3 12.48 -2.67 -28.49
CA CYS A 3 11.46 -3.74 -28.59
C CYS A 3 12.05 -5.13 -28.31
N ALA A 4 13.21 -5.44 -28.89
CA ALA A 4 13.91 -6.70 -28.63
C ALA A 4 14.38 -6.78 -27.16
N PHE A 5 14.84 -5.67 -26.58
CA PHE A 5 15.23 -5.60 -25.17
C PHE A 5 14.07 -5.95 -24.24
N HIS A 6 12.85 -5.47 -24.50
CA HIS A 6 11.69 -5.80 -23.66
C HIS A 6 11.33 -7.29 -23.70
N GLN A 7 11.44 -7.92 -24.87
CA GLN A 7 11.09 -9.33 -25.08
C GLN A 7 12.23 -10.30 -24.73
N ALA A 8 13.45 -9.79 -24.57
CA ALA A 8 14.65 -10.59 -24.33
C ALA A 8 14.66 -11.26 -22.94
N THR A 9 15.23 -12.47 -22.89
CA THR A 9 15.56 -13.17 -21.64
C THR A 9 16.66 -12.41 -20.88
N PRO A 10 16.87 -12.67 -19.57
CA PRO A 10 17.91 -11.98 -18.81
C PRO A 10 19.33 -12.06 -19.43
N PRO A 11 19.79 -13.22 -19.96
CA PRO A 11 21.06 -13.31 -20.68
C PRO A 11 21.09 -12.46 -21.96
N GLN A 12 20.00 -12.44 -22.74
CA GLN A 12 19.90 -11.67 -23.98
C GLN A 12 19.91 -10.16 -23.68
N LYS A 13 19.18 -9.71 -22.65
CA LYS A 13 19.23 -8.32 -22.16
C LYS A 13 20.64 -7.94 -21.78
N ARG A 14 21.34 -8.81 -21.04
CA ARG A 14 22.73 -8.60 -20.65
C ARG A 14 23.64 -8.48 -21.86
N SER A 15 23.49 -9.34 -22.88
CA SER A 15 24.29 -9.25 -24.11
C SER A 15 24.11 -7.90 -24.82
N LEU A 16 22.86 -7.42 -24.95
CA LEU A 16 22.58 -6.11 -25.55
C LEU A 16 23.21 -4.95 -24.75
N LEU A 17 23.21 -5.06 -23.42
CA LEU A 17 23.78 -4.04 -22.54
C LEU A 17 25.31 -4.03 -22.57
N LEU A 18 25.97 -5.19 -22.59
CA LEU A 18 27.44 -5.28 -22.62
C LEU A 18 28.03 -4.58 -23.85
N GLU A 19 27.35 -4.66 -25.00
CA GLU A 19 27.74 -3.93 -26.22
C GLU A 19 27.72 -2.41 -26.01
N LEU A 20 26.80 -1.90 -25.19
CA LEU A 20 26.70 -0.47 -24.87
C LEU A 20 27.67 -0.05 -23.76
N TYR A 21 28.27 -0.99 -23.03
CA TYR A 21 29.18 -0.72 -21.92
C TYR A 21 30.65 -0.67 -22.36
N SER A 22 31.07 -1.60 -23.23
CA SER A 22 32.43 -1.63 -23.80
C SER A 22 32.50 -2.65 -24.93
N THR A 23 33.30 -2.36 -25.97
CA THR A 23 33.62 -3.34 -27.02
C THR A 23 34.43 -4.51 -26.50
N GLU A 24 35.23 -4.33 -25.45
CA GLU A 24 36.05 -5.39 -24.85
C GLU A 24 35.20 -6.43 -24.12
N LEU A 25 34.08 -6.00 -23.53
CA LEU A 25 33.17 -6.88 -22.79
C LEU A 25 32.47 -7.90 -23.69
N GLN A 26 32.39 -7.64 -25.00
CA GLN A 26 31.81 -8.55 -25.98
C GLN A 26 32.65 -9.82 -26.17
N LEU A 27 33.94 -9.77 -25.84
CA LEU A 27 34.86 -10.91 -26.02
C LEU A 27 34.62 -12.02 -24.99
N PHE A 28 33.93 -11.72 -23.89
CA PHE A 28 33.72 -12.62 -22.77
C PHE A 28 32.32 -13.24 -22.80
N LYS A 29 32.17 -14.38 -23.48
CA LYS A 29 30.88 -15.08 -23.64
C LYS A 29 30.25 -15.51 -22.29
N ASP A 30 31.08 -15.91 -21.34
CA ASP A 30 30.67 -16.40 -20.01
C ASP A 30 29.96 -15.33 -19.17
N LEU A 31 30.09 -14.04 -19.52
CA LEU A 31 29.42 -12.97 -18.82
C LEU A 31 27.91 -12.96 -19.06
N THR A 32 27.44 -13.51 -20.18
CA THR A 32 26.01 -13.49 -20.53
C THR A 32 25.18 -14.47 -19.70
N GLU A 33 25.79 -15.56 -19.22
CA GLU A 33 25.14 -16.62 -18.44
C GLU A 33 25.15 -16.36 -16.92
N GLN A 34 25.93 -15.38 -16.46
CA GLN A 34 26.01 -15.05 -15.04
C GLN A 34 24.72 -14.41 -14.51
N LYS A 35 24.30 -14.85 -13.33
CA LYS A 35 23.19 -14.26 -12.57
C LYS A 35 23.55 -12.83 -12.17
N SER A 36 22.72 -11.87 -12.60
CA SER A 36 22.69 -10.44 -12.25
C SER A 36 23.94 -9.90 -11.52
N CYS A 37 24.95 -9.48 -12.28
CA CYS A 37 26.17 -8.86 -11.75
C CYS A 37 26.19 -7.38 -12.20
N SER A 38 26.43 -6.46 -11.27
CA SER A 38 26.51 -5.02 -11.59
C SER A 38 27.68 -4.73 -12.56
N LEU A 39 27.65 -3.61 -13.29
CA LEU A 39 28.78 -3.24 -14.15
C LEU A 39 30.07 -3.09 -13.34
N LEU A 40 29.98 -2.51 -12.14
CA LEU A 40 31.11 -2.31 -11.25
C LEU A 40 31.76 -3.65 -10.82
N GLU A 41 30.96 -4.65 -10.48
CA GLU A 41 31.46 -6.00 -10.20
C GLU A 41 32.08 -6.64 -11.45
N THR A 42 31.48 -6.44 -12.62
CA THR A 42 31.99 -6.97 -13.89
C THR A 42 33.38 -6.40 -14.22
N ILE A 43 33.54 -5.07 -14.06
CA ILE A 43 34.84 -4.38 -14.22
C ILE A 43 35.87 -4.96 -13.25
N SER A 44 35.49 -5.13 -11.98
CA SER A 44 36.38 -5.62 -10.93
C SER A 44 36.83 -7.06 -11.18
N LYS A 45 35.91 -7.95 -11.59
CA LYS A 45 36.18 -9.37 -11.88
C LYS A 45 37.13 -9.55 -13.06
N LEU A 46 37.01 -8.71 -14.09
CA LEU A 46 37.79 -8.81 -15.32
C LEU A 46 39.07 -7.97 -15.28
N GLY A 47 39.30 -7.19 -14.21
CA GLY A 47 40.45 -6.30 -14.10
C GLY A 47 40.44 -5.17 -15.12
N LEU A 48 39.25 -4.75 -15.60
CA LEU A 48 39.13 -3.67 -16.57
C LEU A 48 39.42 -2.31 -15.93
N GLN A 49 39.98 -1.39 -16.72
CA GLN A 49 40.14 -0.01 -16.27
C GLN A 49 38.79 0.71 -16.29
N LYS A 50 38.32 1.12 -15.11
CA LYS A 50 37.07 1.86 -14.93
C LYS A 50 36.99 3.11 -15.81
N SER A 51 38.10 3.83 -15.98
CA SER A 51 38.22 5.02 -16.83
C SER A 51 37.94 4.71 -18.31
N SER A 52 38.47 3.59 -18.82
CA SER A 52 38.28 3.18 -20.22
C SER A 52 36.82 2.82 -20.50
N VAL A 53 36.18 2.07 -19.60
CA VAL A 53 34.75 1.73 -19.70
C VAL A 53 33.90 3.01 -19.63
N LEU A 54 34.19 3.90 -18.69
CA LEU A 54 33.48 5.17 -18.55
C LEU A 54 33.62 6.04 -19.81
N GLN A 55 34.81 6.11 -20.41
CA GLN A 55 35.05 6.87 -21.63
C GLN A 55 34.23 6.31 -22.80
N TYR A 56 34.21 4.98 -22.99
CA TYR A 56 33.38 4.34 -24.01
C TYR A 56 31.88 4.58 -23.78
N MET A 57 31.38 4.36 -22.55
CA MET A 57 29.98 4.64 -22.25
C MET A 57 29.61 6.11 -22.49
N THR A 58 30.55 7.04 -22.26
CA THR A 58 30.34 8.46 -22.57
C THR A 58 30.14 8.69 -24.07
N THR A 59 30.91 8.02 -24.94
CA THR A 59 30.73 8.13 -26.40
C THR A 59 29.41 7.52 -26.88
N VAL A 60 28.84 6.56 -26.14
CA VAL A 60 27.52 5.97 -26.41
C VAL A 60 26.38 6.85 -25.88
N ILE A 61 26.48 7.34 -24.64
CA ILE A 61 25.40 8.08 -23.97
C ILE A 61 25.27 9.50 -24.52
N GLN A 62 26.38 10.18 -24.80
CA GLN A 62 26.35 11.59 -25.18
C GLN A 62 25.51 11.84 -26.46
N PRO A 63 25.65 11.06 -27.56
CA PRO A 63 24.76 11.19 -28.72
C PRO A 63 23.28 10.87 -28.44
N LEU A 64 22.98 9.99 -27.48
CA LEU A 64 21.60 9.68 -27.09
C LEU A 64 20.96 10.86 -26.36
N LEU A 65 21.72 11.51 -25.47
CA LEU A 65 21.28 12.72 -24.77
C LEU A 65 21.11 13.89 -25.76
N GLU A 66 22.09 14.14 -26.63
CA GLU A 66 22.02 15.23 -27.63
C GLU A 66 20.81 15.11 -28.56
N LYS A 67 20.45 13.88 -28.95
CA LYS A 67 19.28 13.60 -29.78
C LYS A 67 17.98 13.47 -28.98
N GLY A 68 18.02 13.51 -27.66
CA GLY A 68 16.87 13.34 -26.77
C GLY A 68 16.26 11.93 -26.80
N ILE A 69 17.02 10.90 -27.19
CA ILE A 69 16.57 9.51 -27.31
C ILE A 69 16.60 8.85 -25.93
N VAL A 70 15.75 9.32 -25.02
CA VAL A 70 15.74 8.88 -23.61
C VAL A 70 14.41 8.26 -23.18
N GLU A 71 13.55 7.91 -24.13
CA GLU A 71 12.25 7.27 -23.84
C GLU A 71 12.33 5.74 -23.65
N TYR A 72 13.45 5.13 -24.04
CA TYR A 72 13.62 3.68 -24.11
C TYR A 72 14.21 3.08 -22.83
N SER A 73 13.66 1.95 -22.38
CA SER A 73 14.07 1.25 -21.14
C SER A 73 15.53 0.78 -21.18
N ILE A 74 16.03 0.37 -22.35
CA ILE A 74 17.45 -0.01 -22.49
C ILE A 74 18.37 1.19 -22.22
N VAL A 75 17.99 2.39 -22.68
CA VAL A 75 18.75 3.63 -22.46
C VAL A 75 18.73 3.97 -20.98
N HIS A 76 17.59 3.77 -20.29
CA HIS A 76 17.52 4.01 -18.86
C HIS A 76 18.50 3.13 -18.08
N THR A 77 18.59 1.86 -18.45
CA THR A 77 19.50 0.90 -17.81
C THR A 77 20.95 1.31 -18.02
N VAL A 78 21.32 1.70 -19.24
CA VAL A 78 22.68 2.13 -19.59
C VAL A 78 23.07 3.40 -18.84
N ILE A 79 22.18 4.39 -18.75
CA ILE A 79 22.42 5.62 -17.97
C ILE A 79 22.59 5.29 -16.49
N LEU A 80 21.76 4.39 -15.93
CA LEU A 80 21.88 4.03 -14.51
C LEU A 80 23.20 3.32 -14.21
N GLU A 81 23.64 2.38 -15.05
CA GLU A 81 24.95 1.72 -14.89
C GLU A 81 26.10 2.71 -15.07
N TYR A 82 26.00 3.66 -16.01
CA TYR A 82 26.96 4.75 -16.14
C TYR A 82 27.09 5.55 -14.85
N LEU A 83 25.96 5.94 -14.23
CA LEU A 83 25.96 6.68 -12.97
C LEU A 83 26.58 5.91 -11.80
N THR A 84 26.66 4.57 -11.85
CA THR A 84 27.36 3.80 -10.81
C THR A 84 28.88 3.93 -10.87
N ILE A 85 29.43 4.21 -12.06
CA ILE A 85 30.88 4.30 -12.28
C ILE A 85 31.36 5.74 -12.55
N ALA A 86 30.50 6.64 -12.99
CA ALA A 86 30.86 8.02 -13.29
C ALA A 86 31.42 8.75 -12.07
N ASP A 87 32.43 9.60 -12.29
CA ASP A 87 32.89 10.56 -11.30
C ASP A 87 31.83 11.65 -11.06
N LYS A 88 32.05 12.50 -10.05
CA LYS A 88 31.10 13.54 -9.62
C LYS A 88 30.73 14.50 -10.76
N THR A 89 31.71 14.89 -11.59
CA THR A 89 31.47 15.86 -12.67
C THR A 89 30.66 15.23 -13.80
N SER A 90 31.10 14.08 -14.30
CA SER A 90 30.42 13.32 -15.34
C SER A 90 28.98 12.93 -14.96
N ALA A 91 28.77 12.46 -13.72
CA ALA A 91 27.44 12.11 -13.24
C ALA A 91 26.50 13.33 -13.17
N SER A 92 27.00 14.46 -12.65
CA SER A 92 26.23 15.70 -12.59
C SER A 92 25.86 16.22 -13.97
N ASP A 93 26.79 16.13 -14.93
CA ASP A 93 26.56 16.58 -16.30
C ASP A 93 25.52 15.74 -17.04
N VAL A 94 25.56 14.41 -16.90
CA VAL A 94 24.53 13.53 -17.49
C VAL A 94 23.15 13.82 -16.89
N ILE A 95 23.05 13.99 -15.56
CA ILE A 95 21.79 14.32 -14.90
C ILE A 95 21.24 15.66 -15.40
N ARG A 96 22.10 16.69 -15.48
CA ARG A 96 21.73 18.03 -15.96
C ARG A 96 21.24 18.01 -17.42
N GLN A 97 21.88 17.21 -18.29
CA GLN A 97 21.46 17.05 -19.68
C GLN A 97 20.13 16.28 -19.79
N LEU A 98 19.87 15.32 -18.92
CA LEU A 98 18.68 14.48 -18.97
C LEU A 98 17.39 15.23 -18.59
N ILE A 99 17.45 16.13 -17.61
CA ILE A 99 16.28 16.84 -17.06
C ILE A 99 15.45 17.58 -18.14
N PRO A 100 16.04 18.38 -19.06
CA PRO A 100 15.29 18.99 -20.16
C PRO A 100 14.51 17.98 -21.00
N HIS A 101 15.09 16.83 -21.35
CA HIS A 101 14.43 15.82 -22.17
C HIS A 101 13.28 15.12 -21.44
N LEU A 102 13.42 14.91 -20.13
CA LEU A 102 12.35 14.30 -19.31
C LEU A 102 11.18 15.27 -19.06
N THR A 103 11.47 16.57 -18.94
CA THR A 103 10.47 17.58 -18.58
C THR A 103 9.75 18.20 -19.78
N GLN A 104 10.26 18.01 -21.00
CA GLN A 104 9.57 18.39 -22.23
C GLN A 104 8.46 17.38 -22.57
N GLY A 105 7.30 17.88 -22.99
CA GLY A 105 6.27 17.05 -23.60
C GLY A 105 6.72 16.59 -24.97
N SER A 106 6.50 15.31 -25.29
CA SER A 106 6.94 14.73 -26.57
C SER A 106 6.44 15.55 -27.76
N SER A 107 7.37 16.03 -28.60
CA SER A 107 7.14 16.39 -29.99
C SER A 107 7.63 15.24 -30.89
N VAL A 108 7.18 14.01 -30.63
CA VAL A 108 7.45 12.91 -31.55
C VAL A 108 6.43 12.98 -32.68
N VAL A 109 6.95 13.16 -33.89
CA VAL A 109 6.29 12.97 -35.17
C VAL A 109 5.79 11.53 -35.21
N ASP A 110 4.47 11.34 -35.38
CA ASP A 110 3.84 10.02 -35.51
C ASP A 110 4.56 9.21 -36.60
N GLY A 111 5.33 8.20 -36.16
CA GLY A 111 5.88 7.15 -37.00
C GLY A 111 4.93 5.96 -36.98
N ASP A 112 4.01 5.95 -37.94
CA ASP A 112 3.38 4.78 -38.57
C ASP A 112 3.09 3.56 -37.66
N GLU A 113 1.96 3.58 -36.95
CA GLU A 113 1.29 2.34 -36.55
C GLU A 113 0.52 1.77 -37.74
N LEU A 114 1.10 0.76 -38.37
CA LEU A 114 0.41 -0.14 -39.30
C LEU A 114 -0.69 -0.92 -38.55
N SER A 115 -1.90 -0.38 -38.54
CA SER A 115 -3.12 -1.19 -38.46
C SER A 115 -4.08 -0.74 -39.55
N GLY A 116 -4.14 -1.53 -40.63
CA GLY A 116 -5.08 -1.30 -41.71
C GLY A 116 -6.47 -1.75 -41.29
N VAL A 117 -7.43 -0.82 -41.25
CA VAL A 117 -8.75 -0.95 -41.87
C VAL A 117 -9.22 0.47 -42.25
N ALA A 118 -9.60 0.64 -43.52
CA ALA A 118 -10.04 1.91 -44.08
C ALA A 118 -11.46 2.29 -43.63
N GLU A 119 -11.65 3.51 -43.12
CA GLU A 119 -12.94 4.22 -43.17
C GLU A 119 -12.75 5.72 -43.49
N VAL A 120 -13.73 6.24 -44.23
CA VAL A 120 -13.78 7.51 -45.00
C VAL A 120 -14.06 8.73 -44.08
N PRO A 121 -13.57 9.95 -44.41
CA PRO A 121 -13.50 11.06 -43.47
C PRO A 121 -14.76 11.94 -43.46
N THR A 122 -15.26 12.30 -42.27
CA THR A 122 -16.15 13.44 -42.07
C THR A 122 -15.47 14.51 -41.21
N LYS A 123 -15.43 15.74 -41.77
CA LYS A 123 -14.76 16.91 -41.20
C LYS A 123 -15.60 17.49 -40.04
N SER A 124 -15.01 17.57 -38.85
CA SER A 124 -15.34 18.64 -37.89
C SER A 124 -14.08 19.04 -37.12
N LYS A 125 -13.66 20.30 -37.30
CA LYS A 125 -12.48 20.89 -36.65
C LYS A 125 -12.82 21.20 -35.19
N ALA A 126 -12.61 20.24 -34.30
CA ALA A 126 -12.45 20.51 -32.87
C ALA A 126 -10.95 20.54 -32.57
N LYS A 127 -10.42 21.73 -32.29
CA LYS A 127 -9.03 21.94 -31.86
C LYS A 127 -8.87 21.41 -30.42
N LYS A 128 -8.81 20.09 -30.27
CA LYS A 128 -8.56 19.40 -29.00
C LYS A 128 -7.12 19.70 -28.61
N LYS A 129 -6.93 20.52 -27.57
CA LYS A 129 -5.64 20.82 -26.95
C LYS A 129 -5.04 19.50 -26.44
N ARG A 130 -4.25 18.80 -27.27
CA ARG A 130 -3.46 17.64 -26.85
C ARG A 130 -2.46 18.14 -25.81
N SER A 131 -2.72 17.87 -24.53
CA SER A 131 -1.71 17.99 -23.49
C SER A 131 -0.66 16.91 -23.75
N SER A 132 0.49 17.29 -24.31
CA SER A 132 1.63 16.37 -24.48
C SER A 132 2.10 15.95 -23.09
N GLU A 133 1.88 14.68 -22.74
CA GLU A 133 2.39 14.11 -21.49
C GLU A 133 3.93 14.23 -21.46
N PRO A 134 4.53 14.76 -20.38
CA PRO A 134 5.98 14.80 -20.23
C PRO A 134 6.56 13.39 -20.23
N LEU A 135 7.75 13.23 -20.80
CA LEU A 135 8.41 11.92 -20.86
C LEU A 135 8.67 11.36 -19.45
N LEU A 136 8.94 12.21 -18.47
CA LEU A 136 9.07 11.82 -17.07
C LEU A 136 7.89 10.96 -16.59
N ILE A 137 6.65 11.34 -16.94
CA ILE A 137 5.44 10.62 -16.53
C ILE A 137 5.35 9.25 -17.22
N ARG A 138 5.69 9.18 -18.51
CA ARG A 138 5.69 7.93 -19.28
C ARG A 138 6.67 6.91 -18.72
N ILE A 139 7.86 7.35 -18.29
CA ILE A 139 8.89 6.45 -17.76
C ILE A 139 8.62 6.03 -16.30
N MET A 140 7.73 6.71 -15.55
CA MET A 140 7.31 6.35 -14.18
C MET A 140 6.44 5.07 -14.10
N GLN A 141 6.65 4.13 -15.02
CA GLN A 141 6.03 2.80 -15.05
C GLN A 141 7.06 1.68 -14.87
N THR A 142 8.35 2.00 -14.86
CA THR A 142 9.45 1.04 -14.70
C THR A 142 10.32 1.39 -13.50
N ARG A 143 11.05 0.38 -12.99
CA ARG A 143 11.98 0.55 -11.86
C ARG A 143 13.14 1.48 -12.23
N GLU A 144 13.61 1.33 -13.45
CA GLU A 144 14.71 2.09 -14.05
C GLU A 144 14.28 3.54 -14.27
N GLY A 145 13.07 3.75 -14.80
CA GLY A 145 12.49 5.07 -14.95
C GLY A 145 12.38 5.79 -13.62
N LEU A 146 11.87 5.13 -12.56
CA LEU A 146 11.84 5.70 -11.20
C LEU A 146 13.23 6.10 -10.72
N LYS A 147 14.24 5.23 -10.81
CA LYS A 147 15.61 5.53 -10.39
C LYS A 147 16.16 6.75 -11.13
N ILE A 148 15.91 6.87 -12.44
CA ILE A 148 16.28 8.04 -13.23
C ILE A 148 15.59 9.30 -12.73
N GLY A 149 14.28 9.24 -12.52
CA GLY A 149 13.51 10.36 -11.98
C GLY A 149 14.05 10.80 -10.62
N LEU A 150 14.31 9.85 -9.72
CA LEU A 150 14.89 10.12 -8.39
C LEU A 150 16.30 10.68 -8.47
N ALA A 151 17.15 10.20 -9.38
CA ALA A 151 18.47 10.78 -9.62
C ALA A 151 18.36 12.26 -10.03
N CYS A 152 17.49 12.56 -10.99
CA CYS A 152 17.24 13.91 -11.46
C CYS A 152 16.67 14.83 -10.37
N LEU A 153 15.78 14.30 -9.52
CA LEU A 153 15.13 15.05 -8.46
C LEU A 153 16.08 15.34 -7.30
N LYS A 154 16.86 14.34 -6.85
CA LYS A 154 17.77 14.45 -5.71
C LYS A 154 19.03 15.25 -6.01
N HIS A 155 19.61 15.03 -7.19
CA HIS A 155 20.91 15.60 -7.57
C HIS A 155 20.78 16.80 -8.52
N GLY A 156 19.57 17.11 -8.99
CA GLY A 156 19.30 18.31 -9.78
C GLY A 156 19.40 19.59 -8.94
N SER A 157 19.80 20.70 -9.58
CA SER A 157 19.83 22.01 -8.94
C SER A 157 18.44 22.50 -8.55
N ALA A 158 18.34 23.54 -7.73
CA ALA A 158 17.04 24.19 -7.42
C ALA A 158 16.28 24.63 -8.70
N LYS A 159 17.01 25.06 -9.75
CA LYS A 159 16.43 25.40 -11.05
C LYS A 159 15.87 24.17 -11.76
N ASP A 160 16.54 23.02 -11.63
CA ASP A 160 16.10 21.77 -12.24
C ASP A 160 14.90 21.18 -11.52
N ARG A 161 14.92 21.14 -10.17
CA ARG A 161 13.75 20.74 -9.36
C ARG A 161 12.52 21.56 -9.71
N LYS A 162 12.67 22.87 -9.93
CA LYS A 162 11.60 23.76 -10.39
C LYS A 162 11.06 23.38 -11.78
N LYS A 163 11.91 22.97 -12.72
CA LYS A 163 11.46 22.48 -14.05
C LYS A 163 10.70 21.15 -13.91
N ILE A 164 11.24 20.23 -13.12
CA ILE A 164 10.62 18.93 -12.83
C ILE A 164 9.22 19.15 -12.27
N ILE A 165 9.07 19.90 -11.17
CA ILE A 165 7.76 20.15 -10.54
C ILE A 165 6.77 20.75 -11.54
N LYS A 166 7.18 21.78 -12.30
CA LYS A 166 6.30 22.41 -13.28
C LYS A 166 5.81 21.46 -14.37
N SER A 167 6.62 20.48 -14.76
CA SER A 167 6.23 19.49 -15.76
C SER A 167 5.14 18.52 -15.25
N LEU A 168 5.02 18.33 -13.94
CA LEU A 168 4.02 17.41 -13.34
C LEU A 168 2.59 17.96 -13.37
N LYS A 169 2.40 19.25 -13.66
CA LYS A 169 1.10 19.92 -13.57
C LYS A 169 0.03 19.20 -14.41
N GLY A 170 -1.05 18.79 -13.76
CA GLY A 170 -2.17 18.08 -14.39
C GLY A 170 -1.90 16.58 -14.62
N GLN A 171 -0.82 16.03 -14.07
CA GLN A 171 -0.44 14.61 -14.17
C GLN A 171 -0.22 13.98 -12.78
N ASN A 172 -0.40 14.73 -11.69
CA ASN A 172 -0.05 14.26 -10.35
C ASN A 172 -0.92 13.08 -9.92
N MET A 173 -2.19 13.07 -10.33
CA MET A 173 -3.10 11.97 -10.01
C MET A 173 -2.71 10.68 -10.70
N LYS A 174 -2.32 10.74 -11.98
CA LYS A 174 -1.78 9.59 -12.71
C LYS A 174 -0.53 9.03 -12.03
N LEU A 175 0.35 9.91 -11.55
CA LEU A 175 1.54 9.50 -10.79
C LEU A 175 1.18 8.88 -9.45
N ALA A 176 0.29 9.52 -8.67
CA ALA A 176 -0.07 9.06 -7.33
C ALA A 176 -0.69 7.66 -7.32
N LEU A 177 -1.48 7.32 -8.34
CA LEU A 177 -2.11 6.00 -8.47
C LEU A 177 -1.16 4.93 -9.05
N GLY A 178 -0.04 5.34 -9.65
CA GLY A 178 0.96 4.43 -10.23
C GLY A 178 1.91 3.83 -9.19
N ASP A 179 2.33 2.58 -9.42
CA ASP A 179 3.21 1.83 -8.49
C ASP A 179 4.53 2.56 -8.20
N TYR A 180 5.13 3.18 -9.22
CA TYR A 180 6.39 3.91 -9.08
C TYR A 180 6.20 5.43 -8.97
N GLY A 181 5.17 5.97 -9.63
CA GLY A 181 4.85 7.40 -9.58
C GLY A 181 4.56 7.89 -8.16
N CYS A 182 3.90 7.07 -7.33
CA CYS A 182 3.62 7.41 -5.93
C CYS A 182 4.92 7.56 -5.12
N LEU A 183 5.94 6.74 -5.37
CA LEU A 183 7.24 6.83 -4.72
C LEU A 183 8.02 8.07 -5.16
N PHE A 184 7.92 8.43 -6.44
CA PHE A 184 8.49 9.67 -6.95
C PHE A 184 7.88 10.90 -6.28
N LEU A 185 6.54 10.95 -6.17
CA LEU A 185 5.85 12.02 -5.45
C LEU A 185 6.21 12.04 -3.95
N ALA A 186 6.27 10.88 -3.30
CA ALA A 186 6.70 10.77 -1.90
C ALA A 186 8.11 11.36 -1.69
N CYS A 187 9.06 11.04 -2.57
CA CYS A 187 10.40 11.62 -2.52
C CYS A 187 10.38 13.14 -2.77
N LEU A 188 9.61 13.62 -3.75
CA LEU A 188 9.47 15.04 -4.07
C LEU A 188 8.96 15.84 -2.86
N LEU A 189 7.91 15.36 -2.21
CA LEU A 189 7.36 15.97 -0.99
C LEU A 189 8.38 15.95 0.16
N SER A 190 9.28 14.96 0.17
CA SER A 190 10.27 14.79 1.23
C SER A 190 11.52 15.64 1.08
N ILE A 191 11.91 16.06 -0.13
CA ILE A 191 13.24 16.68 -0.35
C ILE A 191 13.20 18.09 -0.96
N VAL A 192 12.08 18.54 -1.53
CA VAL A 192 12.07 19.82 -2.23
C VAL A 192 11.77 20.99 -1.29
N ASP A 193 12.64 21.99 -1.29
CA ASP A 193 12.53 23.17 -0.41
C ASP A 193 11.57 24.26 -0.94
N ASP A 194 11.31 24.32 -2.25
CA ASP A 194 10.34 25.27 -2.82
C ASP A 194 8.90 24.77 -2.56
N THR A 195 8.51 24.76 -1.29
CA THR A 195 7.23 24.27 -0.79
C THR A 195 6.06 25.06 -1.35
N LYS A 196 6.24 26.34 -1.70
CA LYS A 196 5.21 27.16 -2.38
C LYS A 196 4.90 26.62 -3.77
N LEU A 197 5.93 26.26 -4.54
CA LEU A 197 5.72 25.66 -5.85
C LEU A 197 5.15 24.24 -5.75
N VAL A 198 5.65 23.44 -4.82
CA VAL A 198 5.12 22.09 -4.54
C VAL A 198 3.65 22.17 -4.15
N THR A 199 3.28 23.12 -3.29
CA THR A 199 1.89 23.34 -2.89
C THR A 199 1.01 23.62 -4.11
N LYS A 200 1.38 24.65 -4.87
CA LYS A 200 0.62 25.12 -6.04
C LYS A 200 0.45 24.07 -7.14
N VAL A 201 1.46 23.23 -7.36
CA VAL A 201 1.47 22.29 -8.49
C VAL A 201 1.05 20.89 -8.09
N VAL A 202 1.44 20.42 -6.91
CA VAL A 202 1.23 19.04 -6.45
C VAL A 202 0.11 18.99 -5.42
N ILE A 203 0.25 19.70 -4.30
CA ILE A 203 -0.72 19.62 -3.18
C ILE A 203 -2.12 20.08 -3.61
N ASP A 204 -2.24 21.22 -4.29
CA ASP A 204 -3.53 21.75 -4.77
C ASP A 204 -4.26 20.79 -5.72
N GLU A 205 -3.51 19.96 -6.46
CA GLU A 205 -4.08 18.97 -7.37
C GLU A 205 -4.51 17.71 -6.62
N LEU A 206 -3.66 17.19 -5.74
CA LEU A 206 -3.99 16.02 -4.89
C LEU A 206 -5.19 16.30 -3.98
N THR A 207 -5.27 17.51 -3.42
CA THR A 207 -6.37 17.94 -2.54
C THR A 207 -7.74 17.86 -3.24
N LYS A 208 -7.81 18.15 -4.54
CA LYS A 208 -9.07 18.11 -5.32
C LYS A 208 -9.63 16.71 -5.52
N GLN A 209 -8.79 15.67 -5.42
CA GLN A 209 -9.18 14.28 -5.63
C GLN A 209 -8.86 13.40 -4.42
N LEU A 210 -8.87 14.01 -3.24
CA LEU A 210 -8.44 13.38 -1.99
C LEU A 210 -9.20 12.09 -1.67
N LYS A 211 -10.52 12.09 -1.92
CA LYS A 211 -11.38 10.92 -1.72
C LYS A 211 -10.92 9.71 -2.53
N GLU A 212 -10.38 9.89 -3.73
CA GLU A 212 -9.83 8.79 -4.51
C GLU A 212 -8.51 8.29 -3.91
N LEU A 213 -7.63 9.23 -3.53
CA LEU A 213 -6.29 8.94 -3.01
C LEU A 213 -6.31 8.17 -1.69
N ILE A 214 -7.17 8.57 -0.73
CA ILE A 214 -7.16 7.99 0.62
C ILE A 214 -7.58 6.51 0.66
N PHE A 215 -8.36 6.06 -0.32
CA PHE A 215 -8.77 4.66 -0.45
C PHE A 215 -7.85 3.83 -1.35
N ASP A 216 -6.97 4.48 -2.12
CA ASP A 216 -6.13 3.79 -3.10
C ASP A 216 -4.87 3.14 -2.48
N LYS A 217 -4.42 2.04 -3.11
CA LYS A 217 -3.23 1.30 -2.69
C LYS A 217 -1.95 2.15 -2.80
N ASN A 218 -1.83 2.97 -3.84
CA ASN A 218 -0.66 3.78 -4.14
C ASN A 218 -0.90 5.25 -3.79
N GLY A 219 -2.11 5.75 -4.08
CA GLY A 219 -2.51 7.15 -3.92
C GLY A 219 -2.38 7.68 -2.49
N ARG A 220 -2.54 6.83 -1.48
CA ARG A 220 -2.34 7.25 -0.07
C ARG A 220 -0.88 7.44 0.32
N ARG A 221 0.08 6.84 -0.39
CA ARG A 221 1.49 6.82 0.01
C ARG A 221 2.14 8.21 0.04
N PRO A 222 1.94 9.10 -0.96
CA PRO A 222 2.44 10.47 -0.87
C PRO A 222 1.86 11.26 0.31
N LEU A 223 0.59 11.02 0.66
CA LEU A 223 -0.05 11.65 1.82
C LEU A 223 0.56 11.13 3.12
N LEU A 224 0.65 9.80 3.30
CA LEU A 224 1.22 9.17 4.49
C LEU A 224 2.70 9.56 4.70
N GLN A 225 3.45 9.78 3.62
CA GLN A 225 4.83 10.26 3.69
C GLN A 225 4.92 11.65 4.35
N LEU A 226 3.90 12.50 4.23
CA LEU A 226 3.88 13.81 4.91
C LEU A 226 3.66 13.65 6.43
N PHE A 227 2.91 12.64 6.88
CA PHE A 227 2.64 12.39 8.30
C PHE A 227 3.75 11.61 8.99
N HIS A 228 4.21 10.54 8.35
CA HIS A 228 5.18 9.60 8.89
C HIS A 228 6.17 9.16 7.79
N PRO A 229 7.22 9.97 7.56
CA PRO A 229 8.20 9.71 6.52
C PRO A 229 8.87 8.34 6.67
N LEU A 230 9.04 7.63 5.55
CA LEU A 230 9.79 6.36 5.46
C LEU A 230 9.25 5.25 6.39
N CYS A 231 7.97 5.32 6.76
CA CYS A 231 7.36 4.33 7.64
C CYS A 231 7.25 2.96 6.95
N SER A 232 7.90 1.94 7.52
CA SER A 232 7.85 0.55 7.04
C SER A 232 6.46 -0.08 7.07
N ARG A 233 5.52 0.53 7.81
CA ARG A 233 4.11 0.14 7.81
C ARG A 233 3.41 0.45 6.49
N TYR A 234 3.83 1.52 5.80
CA TYR A 234 3.19 2.01 4.59
C TYR A 234 4.03 1.76 3.33
N LEU A 235 5.33 1.53 3.52
CA LEU A 235 6.33 1.34 2.48
C LEU A 235 6.99 -0.03 2.65
N THR A 236 6.99 -0.81 1.58
CA THR A 236 7.67 -2.10 1.57
C THR A 236 9.20 -1.92 1.63
N PRO A 237 9.98 -2.95 2.01
CA PRO A 237 11.44 -2.87 1.93
C PRO A 237 11.96 -2.49 0.54
N SER A 238 11.28 -2.95 -0.52
CA SER A 238 11.61 -2.56 -1.90
C SER A 238 11.35 -1.08 -2.16
N ASP A 239 10.24 -0.53 -1.66
CA ASP A 239 9.91 0.89 -1.78
C ASP A 239 10.98 1.76 -1.09
N LEU A 240 11.42 1.34 0.10
CA LEU A 240 12.47 2.02 0.86
C LEU A 240 13.82 2.02 0.11
N VAL A 241 14.17 0.91 -0.56
CA VAL A 241 15.38 0.85 -1.41
C VAL A 241 15.30 1.88 -2.54
N PHE A 242 14.14 2.06 -3.17
CA PHE A 242 13.98 3.11 -4.19
C PHE A 242 14.07 4.51 -3.59
N LEU A 243 13.36 4.79 -2.50
CA LEU A 243 13.40 6.11 -1.86
C LEU A 243 14.79 6.46 -1.33
N ASN A 244 15.62 5.47 -0.99
CA ASN A 244 17.01 5.65 -0.57
C ASN A 244 18.03 5.57 -1.73
N TYR A 245 17.57 5.35 -2.97
CA TYR A 245 18.46 5.31 -4.13
C TYR A 245 19.20 6.65 -4.31
N ASN A 246 20.51 6.57 -4.48
CA ASN A 246 21.38 7.72 -4.73
C ASN A 246 22.46 7.36 -5.76
N VAL A 247 22.99 8.38 -6.45
CA VAL A 247 24.12 8.22 -7.37
C VAL A 247 25.41 8.21 -6.55
N PRO A 248 26.18 7.11 -6.53
CA PRO A 248 27.27 6.93 -5.57
C PRO A 248 28.30 8.06 -5.53
N SER A 249 28.68 8.60 -6.68
CA SER A 249 29.68 9.68 -6.78
C SER A 249 29.17 11.07 -6.38
N LEU A 250 27.85 11.21 -6.21
CA LEU A 250 27.20 12.45 -5.82
C LEU A 250 26.80 12.47 -4.34
N VAL A 251 27.00 11.36 -3.62
CA VAL A 251 26.81 11.29 -2.17
C VAL A 251 28.11 11.74 -1.49
N SER A 252 28.02 12.64 -0.50
CA SER A 252 29.17 12.95 0.36
C SER A 252 29.47 11.73 1.25
N LYS A 253 30.75 11.42 1.49
CA LYS A 253 31.21 10.22 2.21
C LYS A 253 30.72 10.08 3.67
N VAL A 254 29.82 10.93 4.16
CA VAL A 254 29.50 11.03 5.60
C VAL A 254 28.43 10.02 6.05
N ASN A 255 27.66 9.37 5.16
CA ASN A 255 26.54 8.51 5.58
C ASN A 255 26.57 7.11 4.94
N LEU A 256 27.58 6.30 5.25
CA LEU A 256 27.55 4.84 4.96
C LEU A 256 27.76 3.96 6.20
N ASP A 257 27.91 4.54 7.40
CA ASP A 257 28.19 3.81 8.64
C ASP A 257 27.09 3.93 9.73
N SER A 258 25.84 4.25 9.37
CA SER A 258 24.74 3.98 10.30
C SER A 258 24.26 2.54 10.13
N LYS A 259 25.04 1.62 10.69
CA LYS A 259 24.48 0.36 11.20
C LYS A 259 23.36 0.68 12.18
N LEU A 260 22.39 -0.22 12.22
CA LEU A 260 21.43 -0.37 13.29
C LEU A 260 22.14 -0.31 14.67
N ASP A 261 21.45 0.34 15.60
CA ASP A 261 21.59 0.32 17.07
C ASP A 261 22.28 1.51 17.78
N ASP A 262 21.43 2.12 18.62
CA ASP A 262 21.62 2.78 19.93
C ASP A 262 22.25 4.18 20.14
N VAL A 263 21.64 4.82 21.15
CA VAL A 263 21.66 6.19 21.67
C VAL A 263 23.01 6.61 22.29
N ALA A 264 23.47 7.85 22.01
CA ALA A 264 23.93 8.85 23.01
C ALA A 264 24.65 10.08 22.40
N ASP A 265 24.14 11.28 22.74
CA ASP A 265 24.82 12.56 23.03
C ASP A 265 26.17 12.95 22.36
N LYS A 266 26.17 14.02 21.52
CA LYS A 266 26.69 15.38 21.80
C LYS A 266 26.99 16.22 20.54
N GLU A 267 27.08 17.53 20.79
CA GLU A 267 26.92 18.72 19.97
C GLU A 267 28.03 19.16 18.98
N HIS A 268 27.57 19.86 17.92
CA HIS A 268 28.10 21.03 17.20
C HIS A 268 29.40 21.00 16.35
N GLY A 269 29.23 21.32 15.06
CA GLY A 269 30.27 21.85 14.14
C GLY A 269 29.87 21.74 12.66
N GLY A 270 29.51 22.85 12.02
CA GLY A 270 28.83 22.88 10.70
C GLY A 270 29.72 22.74 9.45
N SER A 271 29.09 22.29 8.36
CA SER A 271 29.39 22.64 6.95
C SER A 271 28.28 22.13 6.04
N GLU A 272 27.86 22.99 5.10
CA GLU A 272 26.79 22.83 4.11
C GLU A 272 27.03 21.67 3.10
N ASP A 273 25.91 21.11 2.62
CA ASP A 273 25.74 20.18 1.48
C ASP A 273 26.13 18.69 1.63
N THR A 274 25.15 17.85 2.02
CA THR A 274 24.60 16.71 1.23
C THR A 274 23.68 15.86 2.13
N LEU A 275 22.40 15.76 1.74
CA LEU A 275 21.28 15.32 2.58
C LEU A 275 20.94 13.82 2.41
N VAL A 276 21.31 12.98 3.39
CA VAL A 276 20.51 11.80 3.84
C VAL A 276 20.61 11.65 5.37
N ALA A 277 20.61 12.78 6.06
CA ALA A 277 20.23 12.93 7.46
C ALA A 277 19.91 14.42 7.60
N SER A 278 18.74 14.84 7.12
CA SER A 278 18.28 16.20 7.37
C SER A 278 18.07 16.33 8.87
N ASP A 279 18.74 17.32 9.46
CA ASP A 279 18.37 17.86 10.77
C ASP A 279 16.85 17.92 10.90
N SER A 280 16.32 17.34 11.98
CA SER A 280 14.87 17.17 12.21
C SER A 280 14.06 18.45 11.99
N LYS A 281 14.68 19.61 12.18
CA LYS A 281 14.07 20.93 12.01
C LYS A 281 13.63 21.23 10.58
N ASP A 282 14.43 20.90 9.57
CA ASP A 282 14.11 21.24 8.18
C ASP A 282 12.98 20.35 7.63
N LEU A 283 12.98 19.07 8.02
CA LEU A 283 11.90 18.14 7.72
C LEU A 283 10.58 18.62 8.34
N ILE A 284 10.59 18.96 9.64
CA ILE A 284 9.39 19.43 10.36
C ILE A 284 8.87 20.73 9.73
N LYS A 285 9.75 21.69 9.42
CA LYS A 285 9.37 22.93 8.75
C LYS A 285 8.71 22.67 7.40
N ARG A 286 9.27 21.77 6.58
CA ARG A 286 8.68 21.38 5.29
C ARG A 286 7.31 20.74 5.46
N GLN A 287 7.16 19.82 6.42
CA GLN A 287 5.87 19.19 6.74
C GLN A 287 4.84 20.24 7.17
N GLN A 288 5.20 21.17 8.05
CA GLN A 288 4.31 22.26 8.49
C GLN A 288 3.87 23.16 7.31
N GLU A 289 4.77 23.46 6.39
CA GLU A 289 4.45 24.24 5.19
C GLU A 289 3.52 23.48 4.23
N LEU A 290 3.75 22.19 4.02
CA LEU A 290 3.00 21.38 3.06
C LEU A 290 1.67 20.82 3.61
N LEU A 291 1.51 20.68 4.91
CA LEU A 291 0.29 20.17 5.55
C LEU A 291 -0.58 21.28 6.13
N VAL A 292 0.01 22.19 6.91
CA VAL A 292 -0.73 23.20 7.68
C VAL A 292 -0.94 24.46 6.85
N LYS A 293 0.15 25.06 6.34
CA LYS A 293 0.04 26.32 5.57
C LYS A 293 -0.65 26.16 4.21
N SER A 294 -0.73 24.95 3.69
CA SER A 294 -1.44 24.63 2.45
C SER A 294 -2.93 24.31 2.66
N GLU A 295 -3.38 24.24 3.92
CA GLU A 295 -4.72 23.77 4.33
C GLU A 295 -5.02 22.30 3.98
N LEU A 296 -4.05 21.54 3.45
CA LEU A 296 -4.23 20.12 3.10
C LEU A 296 -4.71 19.31 4.31
N TYR A 297 -4.18 19.60 5.50
CA TYR A 297 -4.53 18.81 6.68
C TYR A 297 -5.98 19.04 7.13
N GLU A 298 -6.48 20.27 7.04
CA GLU A 298 -7.88 20.59 7.33
C GLU A 298 -8.83 19.85 6.37
N VAL A 299 -8.53 19.90 5.06
CA VAL A 299 -9.32 19.19 4.05
C VAL A 299 -9.24 17.66 4.25
N LEU A 300 -8.09 17.13 4.66
CA LEU A 300 -7.93 15.72 5.04
C LEU A 300 -8.79 15.35 6.25
N ILE A 301 -8.83 16.17 7.30
CA ILE A 301 -9.66 15.93 8.47
C ILE A 301 -11.14 15.92 8.07
N GLU A 302 -11.61 16.92 7.33
CA GLU A 302 -13.00 16.99 6.86
C GLU A 302 -13.37 15.77 6.01
N THR A 303 -12.51 15.42 5.05
CA THR A 303 -12.71 14.23 4.21
C THR A 303 -12.71 12.94 5.05
N CYS A 304 -11.88 12.86 6.08
CA CYS A 304 -11.89 11.72 7.00
C CYS A 304 -13.19 11.65 7.80
N ILE A 305 -13.67 12.77 8.35
CA ILE A 305 -14.93 12.87 9.11
C ILE A 305 -16.11 12.37 8.25
N GLU A 306 -16.20 12.82 7.00
CA GLU A 306 -17.27 12.43 6.07
C GLU A 306 -17.26 10.94 5.71
N ASN A 307 -16.11 10.26 5.83
CA ASN A 307 -15.91 8.89 5.33
C ASN A 307 -15.43 7.91 6.42
N VAL A 308 -15.50 8.27 7.71
CA VAL A 308 -15.01 7.46 8.86
C VAL A 308 -15.41 6.00 8.74
N GLY A 309 -16.71 5.74 8.55
CA GLY A 309 -17.25 4.38 8.56
C GLY A 309 -16.61 3.47 7.50
N GLN A 310 -16.35 4.01 6.30
CA GLN A 310 -15.70 3.28 5.22
C GLN A 310 -14.19 3.18 5.45
N LEU A 311 -13.54 4.30 5.77
CA LEU A 311 -12.09 4.37 5.99
C LEU A 311 -11.63 3.34 7.03
N LEU A 312 -12.29 3.33 8.18
CA LEU A 312 -11.92 2.48 9.32
C LEU A 312 -11.99 0.98 9.01
N ARG A 313 -12.88 0.57 8.08
CA ARG A 313 -13.13 -0.84 7.72
C ARG A 313 -12.38 -1.29 6.47
N THR A 314 -11.58 -0.43 5.83
CA THR A 314 -10.80 -0.77 4.62
C THR A 314 -9.33 -1.00 4.92
N ASN A 315 -8.67 -1.78 4.08
CA ASN A 315 -7.25 -2.10 4.26
C ASN A 315 -6.33 -0.86 4.15
N PHE A 316 -6.68 0.06 3.25
CA PHE A 316 -5.83 1.22 2.91
C PHE A 316 -6.29 2.50 3.60
N GLY A 317 -7.60 2.75 3.64
CA GLY A 317 -8.16 3.97 4.25
C GLY A 317 -7.87 4.10 5.74
N LYS A 318 -7.79 2.98 6.46
CA LYS A 318 -7.47 2.95 7.90
C LYS A 318 -6.11 3.56 8.21
N ASP A 319 -5.14 3.46 7.29
CA ASP A 319 -3.79 3.98 7.50
C ASP A 319 -3.82 5.52 7.51
N VAL A 320 -4.54 6.11 6.56
CA VAL A 320 -4.72 7.57 6.47
C VAL A 320 -5.50 8.08 7.67
N LEU A 321 -6.62 7.44 8.00
CA LEU A 321 -7.46 7.82 9.13
C LEU A 321 -6.66 7.79 10.44
N TYR A 322 -5.83 6.76 10.63
CA TYR A 322 -4.95 6.65 11.79
C TYR A 322 -3.95 7.80 11.87
N GLU A 323 -3.17 8.05 10.81
CA GLU A 323 -2.13 9.10 10.84
C GLU A 323 -2.75 10.49 11.03
N VAL A 324 -3.90 10.75 10.40
CA VAL A 324 -4.64 12.01 10.56
C VAL A 324 -5.15 12.16 12.00
N ALA A 325 -5.69 11.11 12.61
CA ALA A 325 -6.25 11.17 13.95
C ALA A 325 -5.20 11.22 15.07
N VAL A 326 -4.02 10.62 14.86
CA VAL A 326 -2.90 10.65 15.82
C VAL A 326 -2.04 11.91 15.64
N GLY A 327 -2.05 12.53 14.45
CA GLY A 327 -1.29 13.76 14.18
C GLY A 327 0.08 13.55 13.55
N GLY A 328 0.35 12.36 13.01
CA GLY A 328 1.65 11.98 12.47
C GLY A 328 2.76 11.82 13.51
N LYS A 329 3.96 11.46 13.06
CA LYS A 329 5.10 11.14 13.94
C LYS A 329 5.61 12.34 14.74
N ASN A 330 5.54 13.53 14.16
CA ASN A 330 6.22 14.73 14.69
C ASN A 330 5.27 15.69 15.43
N SER A 331 4.01 15.32 15.65
CA SER A 331 3.01 16.15 16.34
C SER A 331 3.01 17.62 15.87
N PHE A 332 2.96 17.85 14.56
CA PHE A 332 3.07 19.18 13.93
C PHE A 332 1.79 20.04 14.07
N LEU A 333 1.00 19.78 15.12
CA LEU A 333 -0.42 20.12 15.23
C LEU A 333 -0.71 21.45 15.95
N GLU A 334 0.10 22.48 15.73
CA GLU A 334 -0.28 23.82 16.18
C GLU A 334 -1.43 24.37 15.32
N GLY A 335 -2.62 24.55 15.92
CA GLY A 335 -3.75 25.27 15.31
C GLY A 335 -4.93 24.43 14.78
N VAL A 336 -4.83 23.10 14.80
CA VAL A 336 -5.82 22.16 14.21
C VAL A 336 -6.42 21.19 15.23
N THR A 337 -6.06 21.34 16.50
CA THR A 337 -6.41 20.43 17.60
C THR A 337 -7.92 20.25 17.77
N ASP A 338 -8.70 21.35 17.67
CA ASP A 338 -10.16 21.31 17.80
C ASP A 338 -10.82 20.42 16.74
N ARG A 339 -10.34 20.49 15.49
CA ARG A 339 -10.86 19.70 14.38
C ARG A 339 -10.51 18.23 14.51
N ILE A 340 -9.33 17.92 15.05
CA ILE A 340 -8.94 16.56 15.38
C ILE A 340 -9.86 15.98 16.45
N HIS A 341 -10.25 16.76 17.47
CA HIS A 341 -11.23 16.31 18.46
C HIS A 341 -12.60 16.00 17.84
N VAL A 342 -13.03 16.78 16.84
CA VAL A 342 -14.25 16.45 16.06
C VAL A 342 -14.08 15.12 15.33
N LEU A 343 -12.93 14.86 14.73
CA LEU A 343 -12.63 13.58 14.10
C LEU A 343 -12.62 12.41 15.11
N HIS A 344 -11.99 12.59 16.29
CA HIS A 344 -12.02 11.61 17.37
C HIS A 344 -13.45 11.27 17.77
N ASN A 345 -14.29 12.29 17.93
CA ASN A 345 -15.70 12.11 18.24
C ASN A 345 -16.44 11.39 17.11
N ALA A 346 -16.19 11.72 15.84
CA ALA A 346 -16.80 11.04 14.70
C ALA A 346 -16.44 9.54 14.65
N ILE A 347 -15.18 9.19 14.91
CA ILE A 347 -14.72 7.80 15.03
C ILE A 347 -15.39 7.09 16.21
N ALA A 348 -15.45 7.76 17.37
CA ALA A 348 -16.08 7.21 18.56
C ALA A 348 -17.61 7.01 18.39
N CYS A 349 -18.29 7.93 17.70
CA CYS A 349 -19.71 7.80 17.35
C CYS A 349 -19.96 6.64 16.38
N ASP A 350 -19.11 6.43 15.37
CA ASP A 350 -19.22 5.24 14.49
C ASP A 350 -19.02 3.95 15.30
N ALA A 351 -18.09 3.95 16.25
CA ALA A 351 -17.81 2.81 17.11
C ALA A 351 -18.88 2.56 18.19
N ALA A 352 -19.66 3.57 18.57
CA ALA A 352 -20.76 3.47 19.52
C ALA A 352 -22.06 2.93 18.90
N ARG A 353 -22.12 2.78 17.57
CA ARG A 353 -23.29 2.22 16.86
C ARG A 353 -23.56 0.79 17.35
N PRO A 354 -24.82 0.38 17.53
CA PRO A 354 -25.13 -0.97 17.97
C PRO A 354 -24.68 -2.01 16.94
N ARG A 355 -24.43 -3.25 17.39
CA ARG A 355 -24.23 -4.39 16.48
C ARG A 355 -25.52 -4.62 15.69
N THR A 356 -25.43 -4.58 14.36
CA THR A 356 -26.54 -4.81 13.44
C THR A 356 -26.36 -6.14 12.70
N ASP A 357 -27.48 -6.80 12.33
CA ASP A 357 -27.46 -7.99 11.48
C ASP A 357 -27.34 -7.68 9.98
N ASP A 358 -27.35 -6.39 9.59
CA ASP A 358 -27.51 -5.90 8.21
C ASP A 358 -26.25 -6.01 7.32
N GLY A 359 -25.23 -6.75 7.76
CA GLY A 359 -24.05 -7.08 6.97
C GLY A 359 -22.83 -6.20 7.19
N ASP A 360 -22.99 -4.97 7.69
CA ASP A 360 -21.88 -4.13 8.11
C ASP A 360 -21.35 -4.57 9.48
N GLU A 361 -20.07 -4.98 9.52
CA GLU A 361 -19.44 -5.38 10.77
C GLU A 361 -19.26 -4.15 11.69
N HIS A 362 -19.62 -4.34 12.97
CA HIS A 362 -19.40 -3.35 14.02
C HIS A 362 -17.91 -2.96 14.11
N ALA A 363 -17.61 -1.70 14.43
CA ALA A 363 -16.24 -1.17 14.40
C ALA A 363 -15.27 -1.92 15.32
N PHE A 364 -15.72 -2.39 16.49
CA PHE A 364 -14.88 -3.23 17.36
C PHE A 364 -14.76 -4.69 16.91
N ASP A 365 -15.61 -5.16 16.00
CA ASP A 365 -15.61 -6.55 15.54
C ASP A 365 -14.98 -6.72 14.15
N ASN A 366 -14.87 -5.64 13.37
CA ASN A 366 -14.24 -5.69 12.06
C ASN A 366 -12.71 -5.75 12.16
N TYR A 367 -12.12 -6.59 11.29
CA TYR A 367 -10.69 -6.93 11.30
C TYR A 367 -9.76 -5.72 11.24
N HIS A 368 -10.09 -4.76 10.37
CA HIS A 368 -9.27 -3.58 10.11
C HIS A 368 -9.47 -2.52 11.19
N SER A 369 -10.73 -2.26 11.54
CA SER A 369 -11.10 -1.21 12.47
C SER A 369 -10.69 -1.53 13.89
N SER A 370 -10.86 -2.76 14.38
CA SER A 370 -10.53 -3.14 15.76
C SER A 370 -9.04 -2.93 16.07
N ARG A 371 -8.16 -3.37 15.16
CA ARG A 371 -6.70 -3.15 15.24
C ARG A 371 -6.32 -1.69 15.16
N THR A 372 -7.00 -0.93 14.31
CA THR A 372 -6.73 0.50 14.13
C THR A 372 -7.14 1.27 15.38
N ILE A 373 -8.34 1.01 15.91
CA ILE A 373 -8.83 1.61 17.15
C ILE A 373 -7.94 1.24 18.33
N ARG A 374 -7.58 -0.05 18.48
CA ARG A 374 -6.63 -0.50 19.52
C ARG A 374 -5.35 0.32 19.46
N ARG A 375 -4.75 0.44 18.28
CA ARG A 375 -3.53 1.23 18.08
C ARG A 375 -3.74 2.71 18.44
N MET A 376 -4.84 3.32 18.02
CA MET A 376 -5.16 4.71 18.39
C MET A 376 -5.33 4.90 19.91
N ILE A 377 -5.86 3.93 20.64
CA ILE A 377 -5.95 3.99 22.12
C ILE A 377 -4.55 4.03 22.76
N LEU A 378 -3.61 3.25 22.22
CA LEU A 378 -2.24 3.19 22.72
C LEU A 378 -1.45 4.47 22.40
N ASP A 379 -1.66 5.01 21.19
CA ASP A 379 -0.83 6.09 20.65
C ASP A 379 -1.43 7.49 20.86
N CYS A 380 -2.72 7.62 21.20
CA CYS A 380 -3.41 8.90 21.36
C CYS A 380 -4.33 8.94 22.60
N PRO A 381 -3.84 9.44 23.75
CA PRO A 381 -4.63 9.53 24.99
C PRO A 381 -5.92 10.34 24.86
N ALA A 382 -5.91 11.43 24.07
CA ALA A 382 -7.09 12.25 23.83
C ALA A 382 -8.20 11.48 23.08
N PHE A 383 -7.81 10.66 22.09
CA PHE A 383 -8.75 9.78 21.41
C PHE A 383 -9.26 8.69 22.37
N ALA A 384 -8.39 8.07 23.16
CA ALA A 384 -8.78 7.06 24.14
C ALA A 384 -9.84 7.60 25.12
N ALA A 385 -9.62 8.78 25.71
CA ALA A 385 -10.61 9.41 26.58
C ALA A 385 -11.96 9.66 25.87
N THR A 386 -11.92 10.13 24.61
CA THR A 386 -13.11 10.39 23.80
C THR A 386 -13.88 9.09 23.49
N LEU A 387 -13.17 8.04 23.09
CA LEU A 387 -13.74 6.73 22.80
C LEU A 387 -14.35 6.09 24.04
N TRP A 388 -13.66 6.19 25.18
CA TRP A 388 -14.14 5.65 26.46
C TRP A 388 -15.52 6.21 26.79
N LYS A 389 -15.61 7.54 26.90
CA LYS A 389 -16.84 8.27 27.24
C LYS A 389 -17.98 8.01 26.25
N THR A 390 -17.67 7.86 24.97
CA THR A 390 -18.70 7.81 23.92
C THR A 390 -19.18 6.38 23.64
N ALA A 391 -18.29 5.38 23.70
CA ALA A 391 -18.57 4.04 23.18
C ALA A 391 -18.41 2.90 24.21
N LEU A 392 -17.59 3.06 25.26
CA LEU A 392 -17.18 1.93 26.11
C LEU A 392 -17.65 2.02 27.56
N GLU A 393 -17.76 3.22 28.14
CA GLU A 393 -18.14 3.41 29.55
C GLU A 393 -19.47 2.70 29.86
N GLY A 394 -19.44 1.77 30.82
CA GLY A 394 -20.58 0.93 31.22
C GLY A 394 -20.96 -0.18 30.23
N LYS A 395 -20.19 -0.37 29.15
CA LYS A 395 -20.48 -1.31 28.06
C LYS A 395 -19.36 -2.32 27.83
N CYS A 396 -18.27 -2.31 28.61
CA CYS A 396 -17.10 -3.16 28.34
C CYS A 396 -17.43 -4.65 28.33
N LYS A 397 -18.41 -5.09 29.13
CA LYS A 397 -18.90 -6.48 29.13
C LYS A 397 -19.41 -6.95 27.76
N LEU A 398 -20.00 -6.07 26.94
CA LEU A 398 -20.48 -6.41 25.60
C LEU A 398 -19.34 -6.69 24.62
N TYR A 399 -18.17 -6.14 24.92
CA TYR A 399 -17.00 -6.13 24.07
C TYR A 399 -15.85 -6.97 24.63
N ALA A 400 -16.04 -7.65 25.77
CA ALA A 400 -15.00 -8.41 26.45
C ALA A 400 -14.65 -9.78 25.81
N ASP A 401 -15.36 -10.19 24.74
CA ASP A 401 -15.02 -11.38 23.94
C ASP A 401 -14.61 -10.97 22.52
N GLY A 402 -13.81 -11.83 21.90
CA GLY A 402 -13.47 -11.76 20.49
C GLY A 402 -12.60 -10.60 20.03
N PHE A 403 -12.77 -10.13 18.79
CA PHE A 403 -11.97 -9.00 18.29
C PHE A 403 -12.24 -7.71 19.07
N SER A 404 -13.43 -7.56 19.64
CA SER A 404 -13.71 -6.40 20.47
C SER A 404 -12.91 -6.42 21.79
N SER A 405 -12.46 -7.59 22.27
CA SER A 405 -11.77 -7.67 23.56
C SER A 405 -10.38 -7.06 23.52
N MET A 406 -9.70 -7.08 22.36
CA MET A 406 -8.41 -6.38 22.21
C MET A 406 -8.55 -4.85 22.25
N VAL A 407 -9.72 -4.31 21.88
CA VAL A 407 -10.00 -2.87 21.98
C VAL A 407 -10.16 -2.48 23.44
N VAL A 408 -10.91 -3.29 24.19
CA VAL A 408 -11.12 -3.08 25.63
C VAL A 408 -9.81 -3.29 26.40
N GLY A 409 -9.06 -4.35 26.09
CA GLY A 409 -7.76 -4.66 26.71
C GLY A 409 -6.70 -3.59 26.47
N ALA A 410 -6.78 -2.85 25.35
CA ALA A 410 -5.87 -1.76 25.02
C ALA A 410 -5.76 -0.69 26.13
N TYR A 411 -6.83 -0.45 26.89
CA TYR A 411 -6.80 0.52 27.99
C TYR A 411 -5.90 0.09 29.15
N LEU A 412 -5.77 -1.22 29.38
CA LEU A 412 -4.87 -1.76 30.40
C LEU A 412 -3.41 -1.73 29.93
N GLU A 413 -3.22 -1.89 28.62
CA GLU A 413 -1.91 -1.90 27.95
C GLU A 413 -1.37 -0.50 27.64
N SER A 414 -2.22 0.54 27.68
CA SER A 414 -1.85 1.91 27.33
C SER A 414 -0.59 2.36 28.08
N PRO A 415 0.35 3.10 27.46
CA PRO A 415 1.48 3.66 28.21
C PRO A 415 1.04 4.79 29.16
N ASP A 416 -0.11 5.41 28.90
CA ASP A 416 -0.62 6.57 29.65
C ASP A 416 -1.40 6.13 30.90
N SER A 417 -0.99 6.63 32.07
CA SER A 417 -1.62 6.28 33.36
C SER A 417 -3.05 6.77 33.47
N MET A 418 -3.37 7.94 32.91
CA MET A 418 -4.73 8.50 32.94
C MET A 418 -5.67 7.62 32.12
N VAL A 419 -5.21 7.11 30.98
CA VAL A 419 -5.98 6.17 30.15
C VAL A 419 -6.25 4.86 30.90
N LYS A 420 -5.27 4.33 31.64
CA LYS A 420 -5.48 3.14 32.49
C LYS A 420 -6.51 3.41 33.58
N ASP A 421 -6.37 4.52 34.28
CA ASP A 421 -7.22 4.85 35.43
C ASP A 421 -8.68 5.05 35.04
N LEU A 422 -8.97 5.56 33.84
CA LEU A 422 -10.33 5.65 33.28
C LEU A 422 -11.05 4.30 33.25
N ALA A 423 -10.34 3.24 32.88
CA ALA A 423 -10.92 1.92 32.63
C ALA A 423 -10.77 0.94 33.80
N LYS A 424 -9.86 1.24 34.73
CA LYS A 424 -9.41 0.31 35.78
C LYS A 424 -10.54 -0.34 36.56
N SER A 425 -11.50 0.43 37.05
CA SER A 425 -12.59 -0.10 37.89
C SER A 425 -13.52 -1.05 37.14
N GLU A 426 -13.87 -0.74 35.88
CA GLU A 426 -14.78 -1.58 35.09
C GLU A 426 -14.06 -2.82 34.57
N LEU A 427 -12.82 -2.68 34.11
CA LEU A 427 -12.06 -3.80 33.55
C LEU A 427 -11.55 -4.77 34.60
N GLN A 428 -11.20 -4.31 35.81
CA GLN A 428 -10.80 -5.20 36.90
C GLN A 428 -11.93 -6.17 37.26
N LEU A 429 -13.19 -5.72 37.31
CA LEU A 429 -14.34 -6.59 37.55
C LEU A 429 -14.50 -7.69 36.48
N LEU A 430 -14.16 -7.38 35.22
CA LEU A 430 -14.21 -8.34 34.12
C LEU A 430 -13.04 -9.33 34.17
N ILE A 431 -11.88 -8.91 34.65
CA ILE A 431 -10.72 -9.77 34.89
C ILE A 431 -10.99 -10.71 36.06
N ASP A 432 -11.44 -10.18 37.19
CA ASP A 432 -11.77 -10.95 38.39
C ASP A 432 -12.87 -11.97 38.10
N GLY A 433 -13.82 -11.61 37.24
CA GLY A 433 -14.86 -12.51 36.73
C GLY A 433 -14.39 -13.51 35.66
N GLY A 434 -13.11 -13.48 35.25
CA GLY A 434 -12.54 -14.37 34.24
C GLY A 434 -13.06 -14.16 32.81
N ILE A 435 -13.76 -13.05 32.55
CA ILE A 435 -14.37 -12.72 31.26
C ILE A 435 -13.33 -12.11 30.32
N LEU A 436 -12.55 -11.15 30.84
CA LEU A 436 -11.46 -10.51 30.10
C LEU A 436 -10.14 -11.18 30.50
N LYS A 437 -9.39 -11.67 29.52
CA LYS A 437 -8.05 -12.20 29.74
C LYS A 437 -7.02 -11.12 29.39
N PRO A 438 -6.17 -10.69 30.33
CA PRO A 438 -5.03 -9.83 30.01
C PRO A 438 -4.15 -10.53 28.95
N GLN A 439 -3.74 -9.82 27.90
CA GLN A 439 -2.74 -10.37 26.97
C GLN A 439 -1.35 -10.25 27.63
N GLU A 440 -0.69 -11.38 27.87
CA GLU A 440 0.75 -11.40 28.21
C GLU A 440 1.57 -11.21 26.93
N HIS A 441 2.27 -10.09 26.79
CA HIS A 441 3.11 -9.81 25.63
C HIS A 441 4.38 -10.69 25.63
N LYS A 442 4.46 -11.67 24.72
CA LYS A 442 5.73 -12.06 24.10
C LYS A 442 5.84 -11.35 22.75
N ALA A 443 6.65 -10.30 22.71
CA ALA A 443 7.23 -9.64 21.53
C ALA A 443 6.45 -9.84 20.20
N GLU A 444 5.40 -9.04 19.99
CA GLU A 444 4.70 -8.95 18.70
C GLU A 444 5.14 -7.73 17.86
N GLU A 445 6.07 -6.92 18.37
CA GLU A 445 6.58 -5.73 17.67
C GLU A 445 7.42 -6.06 16.43
N GLU A 446 8.11 -7.21 16.38
CA GLU A 446 8.86 -7.64 15.18
C GLU A 446 7.96 -8.21 14.07
N LYS A 447 6.71 -8.63 14.36
CA LYS A 447 5.80 -9.17 13.33
C LYS A 447 5.00 -8.10 12.59
N SER A 448 4.68 -6.98 13.24
CA SER A 448 3.97 -5.87 12.58
C SER A 448 4.81 -5.18 11.49
N ALA A 449 6.14 -5.32 11.53
CA ALA A 449 7.05 -4.78 10.50
C ALA A 449 7.17 -5.68 9.25
N MET A 450 6.71 -6.93 9.31
CA MET A 450 6.76 -7.90 8.20
C MET A 450 5.43 -8.00 7.43
N GLU A 451 4.42 -7.20 7.76
CA GLU A 451 3.10 -7.23 7.10
C GLU A 451 2.87 -6.01 6.20
N CYS A 452 3.73 -5.87 5.19
CA CYS A 452 3.37 -5.15 3.96
C CYS A 452 4.01 -5.87 2.76
N SER A 453 3.56 -7.09 2.49
CA SER A 453 3.73 -7.74 1.19
C SER A 453 2.38 -7.72 0.48
N SER A 454 2.38 -7.18 -0.73
CA SER A 454 1.20 -6.96 -1.57
C SER A 454 0.59 -8.22 -2.19
N ASP A 455 0.86 -9.38 -1.61
CA ASP A 455 0.16 -10.60 -2.00
C ASP A 455 -1.09 -10.76 -1.13
N GLU A 456 -2.23 -10.99 -1.78
CA GLU A 456 -3.51 -11.47 -1.21
C GLU A 456 -3.38 -12.81 -0.42
N SER A 457 -2.15 -13.19 -0.05
CA SER A 457 -1.76 -14.41 0.65
C SER A 457 -0.84 -14.17 1.86
N SER A 458 -0.80 -12.96 2.43
CA SER A 458 -0.10 -12.73 3.71
C SER A 458 -0.68 -13.64 4.80
N GLU A 459 0.19 -14.49 5.36
CA GLU A 459 -0.14 -15.46 6.40
C GLU A 459 -0.37 -14.73 7.73
N LEU A 460 -1.64 -14.49 8.06
CA LEU A 460 -2.03 -14.14 9.43
C LEU A 460 -1.63 -15.26 10.39
N SER A 461 -1.27 -14.88 11.62
CA SER A 461 -0.96 -15.82 12.69
C SER A 461 -2.12 -16.81 12.95
N ASP A 462 -1.80 -18.01 13.42
CA ASP A 462 -2.82 -19.06 13.67
C ASP A 462 -3.89 -18.61 14.70
N THR A 463 -3.58 -17.62 15.54
CA THR A 463 -4.52 -17.03 16.52
C THR A 463 -5.64 -16.22 15.83
N ASP A 464 -5.30 -15.41 14.82
CA ASP A 464 -6.26 -14.60 14.04
C ASP A 464 -7.15 -15.46 13.13
N THR A 465 -6.56 -16.52 12.56
CA THR A 465 -7.32 -17.54 11.83
C THR A 465 -8.31 -18.26 12.75
N GLY A 466 -7.94 -18.47 14.02
CA GLY A 466 -8.75 -19.13 15.03
C GLY A 466 -10.02 -18.35 15.40
N TYR A 467 -9.95 -17.02 15.50
CA TYR A 467 -11.13 -16.22 15.84
C TYR A 467 -12.15 -16.13 14.70
N HIS A 468 -11.71 -15.91 13.46
CA HIS A 468 -12.62 -15.94 12.31
C HIS A 468 -13.25 -17.32 12.12
N ALA A 469 -12.50 -18.39 12.39
CA ALA A 469 -13.05 -19.74 12.41
C ALA A 469 -14.12 -19.91 13.51
N LYS A 470 -13.94 -19.31 14.70
CA LYS A 470 -14.96 -19.32 15.77
C LYS A 470 -16.24 -18.57 15.36
N LYS A 471 -16.14 -17.41 14.70
CA LYS A 471 -17.31 -16.66 14.19
C LYS A 471 -18.06 -17.46 13.14
N ALA A 472 -17.35 -17.96 12.11
CA ALA A 472 -17.94 -18.80 11.07
C ALA A 472 -18.57 -20.09 11.65
N TYR A 473 -17.98 -20.67 12.70
CA TYR A 473 -18.53 -21.82 13.41
C TYR A 473 -19.83 -21.49 14.17
N LYS A 474 -19.92 -20.31 14.82
CA LYS A 474 -21.18 -19.82 15.43
C LYS A 474 -22.27 -19.63 14.37
N ASP A 475 -21.93 -19.06 13.22
CA ASP A 475 -22.88 -18.87 12.11
C ASP A 475 -23.40 -20.20 11.54
N LEU A 476 -22.51 -21.21 11.40
CA LEU A 476 -22.88 -22.57 11.02
C LEU A 476 -23.84 -23.21 12.05
N LYS A 477 -23.54 -23.10 13.36
CA LYS A 477 -24.42 -23.61 14.43
C LYS A 477 -25.78 -22.93 14.50
N SER A 478 -25.84 -21.64 14.17
CA SER A 478 -27.09 -20.87 14.17
C SER A 478 -28.03 -21.21 13.00
N GLY A 479 -27.59 -22.04 12.05
CA GLY A 479 -28.36 -22.39 10.85
C GLY A 479 -28.38 -21.30 9.77
N LYS A 480 -27.66 -20.17 9.95
CA LYS A 480 -27.53 -19.11 8.92
C LYS A 480 -26.83 -19.60 7.64
N LEU A 481 -26.04 -20.68 7.70
CA LEU A 481 -25.30 -21.26 6.58
C LEU A 481 -25.64 -22.75 6.44
N VAL A 482 -26.52 -23.11 5.50
CA VAL A 482 -27.03 -24.50 5.33
C VAL A 482 -26.37 -25.19 4.13
N ALA A 483 -25.88 -26.42 4.35
CA ALA A 483 -25.08 -27.20 3.38
C ALA A 483 -25.79 -28.42 2.75
N ARG A 484 -27.04 -28.73 3.12
CA ARG A 484 -27.70 -29.98 2.68
C ARG A 484 -28.44 -29.82 1.35
N PHE A 485 -28.13 -30.69 0.39
CA PHE A 485 -28.77 -30.73 -0.93
C PHE A 485 -29.25 -32.16 -1.21
N GLY A 486 -30.39 -32.55 -0.63
CA GLY A 486 -30.98 -33.90 -0.76
C GLY A 486 -30.78 -34.80 0.47
N THR A 487 -31.07 -36.09 0.30
CA THR A 487 -31.07 -37.08 1.41
C THR A 487 -29.67 -37.49 1.86
N ASP A 488 -28.69 -37.60 0.95
CA ASP A 488 -27.31 -38.03 1.25
C ASP A 488 -26.25 -37.25 0.44
N ARG A 489 -26.52 -35.97 0.14
CA ARG A 489 -25.64 -35.12 -0.67
C ARG A 489 -25.53 -33.73 -0.05
N PHE A 490 -24.31 -33.21 0.00
CA PHE A 490 -23.96 -31.96 0.66
C PHE A 490 -23.11 -31.06 -0.22
N ARG A 491 -23.15 -29.75 0.04
CA ARG A 491 -22.33 -28.75 -0.65
C ARG A 491 -21.62 -27.85 0.33
N CYS A 492 -20.37 -27.52 0.01
CA CYS A 492 -19.64 -26.53 0.79
C CYS A 492 -20.22 -25.12 0.53
N PRO A 493 -20.76 -24.42 1.56
CA PRO A 493 -21.33 -23.08 1.42
C PRO A 493 -20.28 -22.02 1.04
N PHE A 494 -19.00 -22.32 1.23
CA PHE A 494 -17.87 -21.41 0.98
C PHE A 494 -17.21 -21.59 -0.40
N CYS A 495 -17.74 -22.48 -1.25
CA CYS A 495 -17.22 -22.74 -2.61
C CYS A 495 -18.32 -22.70 -3.69
N PRO A 496 -18.93 -21.53 -3.98
CA PRO A 496 -20.06 -21.44 -4.93
C PRO A 496 -19.68 -21.59 -6.42
N GLU A 497 -18.46 -21.21 -6.81
CA GLU A 497 -18.05 -21.10 -8.23
C GLU A 497 -17.52 -22.40 -8.86
N LYS A 498 -17.07 -23.37 -8.04
CA LYS A 498 -16.61 -24.66 -8.55
C LYS A 498 -17.80 -25.58 -8.78
N LYS A 499 -18.36 -25.55 -10.00
CA LYS A 499 -19.35 -26.47 -10.59
C LYS A 499 -19.96 -27.46 -9.59
N LYS A 500 -21.00 -27.05 -8.84
CA LYS A 500 -22.05 -27.91 -8.22
C LYS A 500 -21.63 -29.37 -7.89
N LEU A 501 -20.50 -29.58 -7.19
CA LEU A 501 -20.09 -30.92 -6.78
C LEU A 501 -20.90 -31.27 -5.53
N ASP A 502 -21.76 -32.28 -5.67
CA ASP A 502 -22.49 -32.85 -4.56
C ASP A 502 -21.57 -33.88 -3.88
N TYR A 503 -21.18 -33.60 -2.64
CA TYR A 503 -20.31 -34.47 -1.86
C TYR A 503 -21.15 -35.41 -0.98
N ARG A 504 -20.72 -36.66 -0.83
CA ARG A 504 -21.12 -37.47 0.33
C ARG A 504 -20.49 -36.90 1.60
N TYR A 505 -21.04 -37.22 2.77
CA TYR A 505 -20.57 -36.67 4.05
C TYR A 505 -19.04 -36.77 4.25
N ARG A 506 -18.48 -37.97 4.05
CA ARG A 506 -17.03 -38.22 4.16
C ARG A 506 -16.20 -37.42 3.15
N GLU A 507 -16.71 -37.23 1.95
CA GLU A 507 -16.04 -36.47 0.90
C GLU A 507 -16.08 -34.96 1.19
N LEU A 508 -17.16 -34.47 1.81
CA LEU A 508 -17.26 -33.09 2.26
C LEU A 508 -16.28 -32.82 3.40
N VAL A 509 -16.21 -33.70 4.39
CA VAL A 509 -15.24 -33.60 5.50
C VAL A 509 -13.82 -33.51 4.95
N GLN A 510 -13.44 -34.42 4.04
CA GLN A 510 -12.13 -34.39 3.41
C GLN A 510 -11.89 -33.09 2.60
N HIS A 511 -12.90 -32.62 1.86
CA HIS A 511 -12.82 -31.37 1.10
C HIS A 511 -12.52 -30.18 2.02
N VAL A 512 -13.23 -30.04 3.15
CA VAL A 512 -13.07 -28.89 4.03
C VAL A 512 -11.76 -28.94 4.83
N ILE A 513 -11.27 -30.13 5.19
CA ILE A 513 -9.95 -30.31 5.81
C ILE A 513 -8.85 -29.86 4.84
N VAL A 514 -8.88 -30.37 3.61
CA VAL A 514 -7.88 -30.04 2.58
C VAL A 514 -7.91 -28.54 2.26
N MET A 515 -9.10 -27.95 2.14
CA MET A 515 -9.25 -26.52 1.90
C MET A 515 -8.82 -25.67 3.09
N GLY A 516 -9.07 -26.12 4.33
CA GLY A 516 -8.64 -25.47 5.57
C GLY A 516 -7.13 -25.55 5.83
N ALA A 517 -6.45 -26.54 5.24
CA ALA A 517 -5.00 -26.72 5.27
C ALA A 517 -4.29 -26.18 4.02
N SER A 518 -5.02 -25.69 3.01
CA SER A 518 -4.45 -25.19 1.76
C SER A 518 -3.78 -23.82 1.90
N LYS A 519 -2.95 -23.45 0.91
CA LYS A 519 -2.34 -22.10 0.78
C LYS A 519 -3.31 -21.04 0.22
N ARG A 520 -4.62 -21.24 0.36
CA ARG A 520 -5.66 -20.29 -0.13
C ARG A 520 -5.75 -19.06 0.77
N PRO A 521 -6.47 -17.99 0.35
CA PRO A 521 -6.69 -16.81 1.19
C PRO A 521 -7.20 -17.18 2.58
N TRP A 522 -6.72 -16.49 3.62
CA TRP A 522 -6.94 -16.87 5.01
C TRP A 522 -8.43 -16.94 5.39
N LYS A 523 -9.30 -16.08 4.82
CA LYS A 523 -10.76 -16.13 5.01
C LYS A 523 -11.35 -17.45 4.52
N VAL A 524 -10.87 -17.95 3.39
CA VAL A 524 -11.27 -19.24 2.84
C VAL A 524 -10.80 -20.35 3.77
N ARG A 525 -9.55 -20.31 4.23
CA ARG A 525 -9.01 -21.30 5.18
C ARG A 525 -9.78 -21.32 6.49
N ALA A 526 -10.04 -20.16 7.10
CA ALA A 526 -10.76 -20.01 8.36
C ALA A 526 -12.21 -20.54 8.26
N ASN A 527 -12.93 -20.20 7.19
CA ASN A 527 -14.28 -20.69 6.95
C ASN A 527 -14.32 -22.22 6.75
N HIS A 528 -13.33 -22.79 6.05
CA HIS A 528 -13.25 -24.25 5.87
C HIS A 528 -12.78 -24.96 7.15
N ARG A 529 -11.89 -24.38 7.96
CA ARG A 529 -11.53 -24.88 9.30
C ARG A 529 -12.75 -24.87 10.24
N ALA A 530 -13.57 -23.82 10.19
CA ALA A 530 -14.82 -23.74 10.95
C ALA A 530 -15.82 -24.84 10.55
N LEU A 531 -15.98 -25.06 9.24
CA LEU A 531 -16.85 -26.11 8.73
C LEU A 531 -16.35 -27.51 9.07
N ALA A 532 -15.04 -27.75 8.95
CA ALA A 532 -14.41 -29.00 9.37
C ALA A 532 -14.70 -29.29 10.83
N LYS A 533 -14.48 -28.31 11.71
CA LYS A 533 -14.77 -28.43 13.13
C LYS A 533 -16.26 -28.69 13.39
N HIS A 534 -17.17 -28.03 12.68
CA HIS A 534 -18.61 -28.28 12.83
C HIS A 534 -18.98 -29.71 12.46
N LEU A 535 -18.50 -30.19 11.30
CA LEU A 535 -18.71 -31.55 10.82
C LEU A 535 -18.06 -32.60 11.76
N GLU A 536 -16.91 -32.32 12.35
CA GLU A 536 -16.22 -33.27 13.22
C GLU A 536 -16.74 -33.29 14.66
N THR A 537 -17.08 -32.13 15.25
CA THR A 537 -17.36 -32.04 16.70
C THR A 537 -18.84 -32.22 17.03
N ASP A 538 -19.75 -31.83 16.14
CA ASP A 538 -21.20 -31.84 16.41
C ASP A 538 -21.92 -33.05 15.77
N HIS A 539 -21.18 -33.96 15.12
CA HIS A 539 -21.74 -35.09 14.36
C HIS A 539 -21.00 -36.43 14.56
N THR A 540 -20.15 -36.56 15.58
CA THR A 540 -19.42 -37.82 15.89
C THR A 540 -20.24 -38.89 16.58
N ASP A 541 -21.45 -38.60 17.04
CA ASP A 541 -22.28 -39.58 17.76
C ASP A 541 -23.20 -40.38 16.83
N ALA A 542 -22.60 -41.21 15.97
CA ALA A 542 -23.25 -42.42 15.41
C ALA A 542 -22.19 -43.34 14.76
N PRO A 543 -21.74 -44.41 15.44
CA PRO A 543 -20.90 -45.41 14.81
C PRO A 543 -21.72 -46.15 13.75
N GLY A 544 -21.46 -45.86 12.48
CA GLY A 544 -21.92 -46.68 11.35
C GLY A 544 -22.97 -46.09 10.40
N SER A 545 -23.48 -44.87 10.59
CA SER A 545 -24.45 -44.31 9.63
C SER A 545 -23.76 -43.47 8.55
N SER A 546 -23.99 -43.79 7.28
CA SER A 546 -23.54 -43.00 6.12
C SER A 546 -24.38 -41.74 5.89
N SER A 547 -25.17 -41.26 6.86
CA SER A 547 -26.12 -40.15 6.70
C SER A 547 -26.24 -39.29 7.97
N MET A 548 -26.37 -37.97 7.83
CA MET A 548 -26.70 -37.07 8.96
C MET A 548 -28.07 -37.39 9.60
N PRO A 549 -28.22 -37.37 10.94
CA PRO A 549 -29.51 -37.58 11.62
C PRO A 549 -30.58 -36.57 11.20
N LEU A 550 -31.85 -36.99 11.26
CA LEU A 550 -33.04 -36.29 10.76
C LEU A 550 -33.45 -35.02 11.53
N ARG A 551 -32.79 -34.65 12.64
CA ARG A 551 -33.13 -33.43 13.40
C ARG A 551 -32.28 -32.24 13.00
N GLN A 552 -32.56 -31.75 11.79
CA GLN A 552 -32.50 -30.36 11.31
C GLN A 552 -32.43 -30.42 9.78
N ALA A 553 -33.54 -30.84 9.20
CA ALA A 553 -33.79 -30.81 7.77
C ALA A 553 -35.00 -29.93 7.50
N GLU A 554 -34.96 -28.66 7.87
CA GLU A 554 -36.00 -27.71 7.47
C GLU A 554 -35.53 -26.26 7.54
N ALA A 555 -35.11 -25.74 6.38
CA ALA A 555 -35.45 -24.42 5.84
C ALA A 555 -34.58 -24.12 4.60
N LEU A 556 -35.01 -24.58 3.42
CA LEU A 556 -34.46 -24.12 2.14
C LEU A 556 -35.54 -24.06 1.06
N TYR A 557 -36.47 -23.09 1.15
CA TYR A 557 -37.16 -22.56 -0.05
C TYR A 557 -37.90 -21.23 0.14
N LEU A 558 -37.32 -20.16 0.71
CA LEU A 558 -38.01 -18.84 0.68
C LEU A 558 -37.17 -17.61 0.30
N SER A 559 -35.85 -17.71 0.05
CA SER A 559 -35.09 -16.57 -0.49
C SER A 559 -35.04 -16.50 -2.02
N LYS A 560 -35.49 -17.55 -2.73
CA LYS A 560 -35.57 -17.55 -4.21
C LYS A 560 -36.92 -17.09 -4.78
N ILE A 561 -38.01 -17.06 -4.02
CA ILE A 561 -39.33 -16.62 -4.54
C ILE A 561 -39.53 -15.09 -4.39
N LYS A 562 -38.92 -14.42 -3.41
CA LYS A 562 -39.02 -12.95 -3.30
C LYS A 562 -38.26 -12.16 -4.37
N ARG A 563 -37.32 -12.78 -5.10
CA ARG A 563 -36.66 -12.14 -6.26
C ARG A 563 -37.33 -12.43 -7.60
N SER A 564 -38.15 -13.48 -7.71
CA SER A 564 -38.88 -13.77 -8.96
C SER A 564 -40.25 -13.09 -9.04
N GLN A 565 -40.88 -12.70 -7.92
CA GLN A 565 -42.15 -11.98 -7.92
C GLN A 565 -42.04 -10.45 -7.87
N ALA A 566 -40.86 -9.87 -7.65
CA ALA A 566 -40.64 -8.42 -7.73
C ALA A 566 -40.38 -7.92 -9.17
N GLY A 567 -40.28 -8.82 -10.15
CA GLY A 567 -40.03 -8.49 -11.57
C GLY A 567 -41.26 -8.52 -12.47
N ALA A 568 -42.45 -8.83 -11.96
CA ALA A 568 -43.68 -8.90 -12.75
C ALA A 568 -44.61 -7.71 -12.44
N ARG A 569 -44.24 -6.51 -12.88
CA ARG A 569 -45.19 -5.40 -13.10
C ARG A 569 -45.21 -5.03 -14.58
N SER A 570 -46.33 -5.41 -15.19
CA SER A 570 -46.99 -4.90 -16.40
C SER A 570 -46.13 -4.35 -17.54
N THR A 571 -45.99 -5.14 -18.60
CA THR A 571 -45.96 -4.62 -19.97
C THR A 571 -47.28 -4.96 -20.66
N CYS A 572 -48.31 -4.12 -20.47
CA CYS A 572 -49.38 -4.02 -21.45
C CYS A 572 -48.84 -3.23 -22.64
N LYS A 573 -48.72 -3.87 -23.81
CA LYS A 573 -48.62 -3.17 -25.10
C LYS A 573 -50.03 -2.89 -25.62
N PRO A 574 -50.27 -1.74 -26.28
CA PRO A 574 -51.54 -1.44 -26.93
C PRO A 574 -51.67 -2.25 -28.24
N GLY A 575 -52.85 -2.82 -28.46
CA GLY A 575 -53.21 -3.50 -29.69
C GLY A 575 -53.41 -2.52 -30.85
N ARG A 576 -53.11 -3.00 -32.06
CA ARG A 576 -53.85 -2.62 -33.27
C ARG A 576 -55.13 -3.41 -33.33
#